data_AF-A0A7J6SYX3-F1
#
_entry.id   AF-A0A7J6SYX3-F1
#
_cell.length_a   1.000
_cell.length_b   1.000
_cell.length_c   1.000
_cell.angle_alpha   90.00
_cell.angle_beta   90.00
_cell.angle_gamma   90.00
#
_symmetry.space_group_name_H-M   'P 1'
#
loop_
_entity.id
_entity.type
_entity.pdbx_description
1 polymer ?
#
loop_
_entity_poly.entity_id
_entity_poly.type
_entity_poly.pdbx_seq_one_letter_code
_entity_poly.pdbx_strand_id
1 'polypeptide(L)'
;MMGQDCLILTDAKLIREVLRKRPDSFVRAFNKDKLLSFSGVLATEGEEWKRHRRLGAPAFNAANAATMVPGDALVAKRFVRQLQKSVRQNDNRIVWEPRKSFLPAVFDCLCICVFGKDFRLVNPDDLPITDGSQGITEAIEDLTSGADHILTRV
;
A
#
# COMPACT_ATOMS: atom_id res chain seq x y z
N MET A 1 -9.86 -19.23 -12.05
CA MET A 1 -9.92 -18.24 -13.15
C MET A 1 -10.20 -18.87 -14.51
N MET A 2 -9.74 -20.09 -14.81
CA MET A 2 -10.25 -20.82 -15.99
C MET A 2 -11.71 -21.23 -15.77
N GLY A 3 -12.57 -20.97 -16.76
CA GLY A 3 -13.98 -21.41 -16.77
C GLY A 3 -15.02 -20.41 -16.23
N GLN A 4 -14.66 -19.14 -16.02
CA GLN A 4 -15.63 -18.09 -15.70
C GLN A 4 -15.69 -17.04 -16.82
N ASP A 5 -16.90 -16.64 -17.20
CA ASP A 5 -17.10 -15.56 -18.15
C ASP A 5 -16.59 -14.25 -17.57
N CYS A 6 -15.72 -13.57 -18.33
CA CYS A 6 -15.16 -12.27 -17.95
C CYS A 6 -15.65 -11.20 -18.94
N LEU A 7 -16.18 -10.11 -18.41
CA LEU A 7 -16.56 -8.94 -19.19
C LEU A 7 -15.54 -7.82 -18.93
N ILE A 8 -14.84 -7.40 -19.99
CA ILE A 8 -13.89 -6.28 -19.95
C ILE A 8 -14.64 -5.00 -20.34
N LEU A 9 -14.63 -4.01 -19.46
CA LEU A 9 -15.26 -2.71 -19.69
C LEU A 9 -14.19 -1.64 -19.91
N THR A 10 -14.30 -0.91 -21.01
CA THR A 10 -13.42 0.22 -21.35
C THR A 10 -14.17 1.54 -21.45
N ASP A 11 -15.51 1.51 -21.55
CA ASP A 11 -16.34 2.71 -21.57
C ASP A 11 -16.52 3.31 -20.16
N ALA A 12 -16.19 4.60 -20.02
CA ALA A 12 -16.22 5.30 -18.74
C ALA A 12 -17.63 5.44 -18.14
N LYS A 13 -18.68 5.51 -18.97
CA LYS A 13 -20.07 5.60 -18.48
C LYS A 13 -20.51 4.26 -17.91
N LEU A 14 -20.21 3.16 -18.60
CA LEU A 14 -20.46 1.80 -18.11
C LEU A 14 -19.68 1.49 -16.84
N ILE A 15 -18.39 1.85 -16.79
CA ILE A 15 -17.56 1.69 -15.58
C ILE A 15 -18.20 2.45 -14.40
N ARG A 16 -18.62 3.69 -14.62
CA ARG A 16 -19.29 4.50 -13.59
C ARG A 16 -20.59 3.85 -13.13
N GLU A 17 -21.40 3.33 -14.05
CA GLU A 17 -22.65 2.65 -13.73
C GLU A 17 -22.42 1.43 -12.85
N VAL A 18 -21.48 0.56 -13.25
CA VAL A 18 -21.11 -0.63 -12.48
C VAL A 18 -20.61 -0.26 -11.08
N LEU A 19 -19.71 0.72 -10.97
CA LEU A 19 -19.17 1.16 -9.69
C LEU A 19 -20.22 1.80 -8.77
N ARG A 20 -21.24 2.50 -9.33
CA ARG A 20 -22.33 3.11 -8.56
C ARG A 20 -23.38 2.11 -8.10
N LYS A 21 -23.60 1.03 -8.85
CA LYS A 21 -24.52 -0.07 -8.46
C LYS A 21 -23.92 -0.98 -7.39
N ARG A 22 -22.76 -0.64 -6.83
CA ARG A 22 -22.13 -1.37 -5.72
C ARG A 22 -22.67 -0.90 -4.37
N PRO A 23 -22.88 -1.82 -3.40
CA PRO A 23 -22.68 -3.27 -3.51
C PRO A 23 -23.88 -4.06 -4.07
N ASP A 24 -25.02 -3.40 -4.31
CA ASP A 24 -26.32 -4.04 -4.55
C ASP A 24 -26.37 -4.99 -5.75
N SER A 25 -25.79 -4.59 -6.90
CA SER A 25 -25.74 -5.42 -8.11
C SER A 25 -24.34 -5.99 -8.41
N PHE A 26 -23.29 -5.44 -7.81
CA PHE A 26 -21.91 -5.84 -8.05
C PHE A 26 -21.09 -5.84 -6.77
N VAL A 27 -20.36 -6.94 -6.55
CA VAL A 27 -19.47 -7.13 -5.40
C VAL A 27 -18.00 -7.12 -5.83
N ARG A 28 -17.08 -6.81 -4.90
CA ARG A 28 -15.64 -6.95 -5.12
C ARG A 28 -15.32 -8.41 -5.40
N ALA A 29 -14.49 -8.65 -6.41
CA ALA A 29 -13.81 -9.94 -6.54
C ALA A 29 -12.75 -10.14 -5.45
N PHE A 30 -12.22 -9.03 -4.89
CA PHE A 30 -11.21 -9.05 -3.84
C PHE A 30 -11.73 -9.80 -2.60
N ASN A 31 -11.03 -10.87 -2.23
CA ASN A 31 -11.37 -11.78 -1.13
C ASN A 31 -12.74 -12.49 -1.24
N LYS A 32 -13.29 -12.69 -2.45
CA LYS A 32 -14.54 -13.45 -2.64
C LYS A 32 -14.46 -14.85 -2.02
N ASP A 33 -13.31 -15.49 -2.13
CA ASP A 33 -13.04 -16.83 -1.59
C ASP A 33 -12.60 -16.82 -0.12
N LYS A 34 -12.62 -15.64 0.54
CA LYS A 34 -12.27 -15.44 1.96
C LYS A 34 -10.88 -15.97 2.36
N LEU A 35 -9.92 -15.92 1.44
CA LEU A 35 -8.52 -16.33 1.66
C LEU A 35 -7.79 -15.43 2.67
N LEU A 36 -8.21 -14.17 2.79
CA LEU A 36 -7.68 -13.23 3.76
C LEU A 36 -8.53 -13.28 5.04
N SER A 37 -7.87 -13.55 6.17
CA SER A 37 -8.49 -13.69 7.50
C SER A 37 -8.87 -12.37 8.18
N PHE A 38 -8.68 -11.22 7.51
CA PHE A 38 -9.03 -9.91 8.04
C PHE A 38 -10.38 -9.40 7.50
N SER A 39 -11.08 -8.63 8.34
CA SER A 39 -12.31 -7.91 8.00
C SER A 39 -12.04 -6.41 7.92
N GLY A 40 -12.56 -5.74 6.89
CA GLY A 40 -12.38 -4.30 6.72
C GLY A 40 -13.00 -3.77 5.44
N VAL A 41 -12.82 -2.47 5.16
CA VAL A 41 -13.43 -1.75 4.02
C VAL A 41 -13.06 -2.34 2.65
N LEU A 42 -11.96 -3.09 2.56
CA LEU A 42 -11.53 -3.77 1.33
C LEU A 42 -12.11 -5.17 1.17
N ALA A 43 -12.45 -5.85 2.27
CA ALA A 43 -12.75 -7.28 2.32
C ALA A 43 -14.21 -7.59 2.70
N THR A 44 -15.04 -6.58 2.95
CA THR A 44 -16.45 -6.73 3.34
C THR A 44 -17.37 -6.04 2.36
N GLU A 45 -18.64 -6.45 2.33
CA GLU A 45 -19.74 -5.84 1.57
C GLU A 45 -20.97 -5.64 2.49
N GLY A 46 -22.00 -4.93 2.01
CA GLY A 46 -23.27 -4.76 2.73
C GLY A 46 -23.16 -3.95 4.03
N GLU A 47 -23.93 -4.32 5.05
CA GLU A 47 -23.99 -3.60 6.34
C GLU A 47 -22.65 -3.60 7.09
N GLU A 48 -21.90 -4.71 7.04
CA GLU A 48 -20.57 -4.79 7.64
C GLU A 48 -19.61 -3.78 6.99
N TRP A 49 -19.64 -3.67 5.65
CA TRP A 49 -18.88 -2.65 4.93
C TRP A 49 -19.32 -1.23 5.32
N LYS A 50 -20.64 -0.98 5.41
CA LYS A 50 -21.16 0.34 5.82
C LYS A 50 -20.67 0.70 7.22
N ARG A 51 -20.66 -0.25 8.16
CA ARG A 51 -20.12 -0.07 9.51
C ARG A 51 -18.63 0.30 9.47
N HIS A 52 -17.82 -0.50 8.78
CA HIS A 52 -16.38 -0.24 8.63
C HIS A 52 -16.09 1.11 7.98
N ARG A 53 -16.84 1.46 6.93
CA ARG A 53 -16.69 2.75 6.23
C ARG A 53 -17.10 3.92 7.11
N ARG A 54 -18.19 3.79 7.88
CA ARG A 54 -18.63 4.82 8.83
C ARG A 54 -17.58 5.08 9.91
N LEU A 55 -16.91 4.04 10.40
CA LEU A 55 -15.86 4.17 11.41
C LEU A 55 -14.54 4.70 10.84
N GLY A 56 -14.11 4.23 9.67
CA GLY A 56 -12.82 4.57 9.09
C GLY A 56 -12.79 5.86 8.26
N ALA A 57 -13.86 6.20 7.54
CA ALA A 57 -13.87 7.35 6.64
C ALA A 57 -13.57 8.70 7.34
N PRO A 58 -14.03 8.98 8.58
CA PRO A 58 -13.70 10.21 9.28
C PRO A 58 -12.20 10.43 9.48
N ALA A 59 -11.39 9.37 9.54
CA ALA A 59 -9.94 9.47 9.66
C ALA A 59 -9.28 10.13 8.43
N PHE A 60 -9.93 10.10 7.26
CA PHE A 60 -9.40 10.61 5.99
C PHE A 60 -10.01 11.96 5.58
N ASN A 61 -10.45 12.78 6.56
CA ASN A 61 -10.87 14.15 6.28
C ASN A 61 -9.64 15.08 6.04
N ALA A 62 -9.86 16.27 5.50
CA ALA A 62 -8.78 17.19 5.14
C ALA A 62 -7.89 17.61 6.33
N ALA A 63 -8.47 17.82 7.52
CA ALA A 63 -7.72 18.19 8.71
C ALA A 63 -6.79 17.06 9.15
N ASN A 64 -7.31 15.83 9.21
CA ASN A 64 -6.51 14.65 9.57
C ASN A 64 -5.45 14.36 8.50
N ALA A 65 -5.78 14.48 7.21
CA ALA A 65 -4.80 14.33 6.14
C ALA A 65 -3.64 15.35 6.27
N ALA A 66 -3.94 16.59 6.68
CA ALA A 66 -2.89 17.58 6.93
C ALA A 66 -1.94 17.17 8.07
N THR A 67 -2.43 16.46 9.09
CA THR A 67 -1.59 15.96 10.20
C THR A 67 -0.64 14.83 9.79
N MET A 68 -0.87 14.19 8.64
CA MET A 68 0.00 13.12 8.11
C MET A 68 1.27 13.68 7.45
N VAL A 69 1.21 14.91 6.93
CA VAL A 69 2.29 15.56 6.16
C VAL A 69 3.65 15.56 6.87
N PRO A 70 3.77 15.84 8.19
CA PRO A 70 5.06 15.79 8.87
C PRO A 70 5.70 14.39 8.85
N GLY A 71 4.89 13.33 9.00
CA GLY A 71 5.35 11.94 8.94
C GLY A 71 5.84 11.57 7.54
N ASP A 72 5.07 11.93 6.52
CA ASP A 72 5.46 11.70 5.12
C ASP A 72 6.73 12.49 4.74
N ALA A 73 6.83 13.75 5.18
CA ALA A 73 8.00 14.57 4.95
C ALA A 73 9.26 14.02 5.64
N LEU A 74 9.13 13.39 6.82
CA LEU A 74 10.23 12.72 7.50
C LEU A 74 10.79 11.58 6.67
N VAL A 75 9.92 10.69 6.17
CA VAL A 75 10.32 9.55 5.34
C VAL A 75 10.89 10.01 4.01
N ALA A 76 10.26 11.00 3.36
CA ALA A 76 10.76 11.59 2.12
C ALA A 76 12.18 12.17 2.29
N LYS A 77 12.45 12.88 3.39
CA LYS A 77 13.80 13.40 3.69
C LYS A 77 14.83 12.28 3.88
N ARG A 78 14.47 11.18 4.53
CA ARG A 78 15.35 10.00 4.64
C ARG A 78 15.64 9.40 3.28
N PHE A 79 14.61 9.29 2.44
CA PHE A 79 14.75 8.75 1.10
C PHE A 79 15.69 9.59 0.23
N VAL A 80 15.54 10.91 0.26
CA VAL A 80 16.46 11.84 -0.42
C VAL A 80 17.90 11.65 0.08
N ARG A 81 18.11 11.53 1.39
CA ARG A 81 19.45 11.28 1.96
C ARG A 81 20.04 9.95 1.51
N GLN A 82 19.22 8.90 1.36
CA GLN A 82 19.65 7.61 0.83
C GLN A 82 20.09 7.71 -0.64
N LEU A 83 19.32 8.42 -1.47
CA LEU A 83 19.71 8.69 -2.86
C LEU A 83 21.00 9.52 -2.93
N GLN A 84 21.16 10.54 -2.08
CA GLN A 84 22.40 11.31 -2.00
C GLN A 84 23.59 10.47 -1.55
N LYS A 85 23.40 9.50 -0.63
CA LYS A 85 24.43 8.52 -0.24
C LYS A 85 24.86 7.68 -1.44
N SER A 86 23.90 7.20 -2.25
CA SER A 86 24.16 6.48 -3.49
C SER A 86 25.00 7.29 -4.49
N VAL A 87 24.66 8.57 -4.70
CA VAL A 87 25.43 9.48 -5.58
C VAL A 87 26.90 9.59 -5.16
N ARG A 88 27.15 9.76 -3.85
CA ARG A 88 28.51 9.84 -3.30
C ARG A 88 29.30 8.55 -3.49
N GLN A 89 28.63 7.40 -3.54
CA GLN A 89 29.25 6.08 -3.63
C GLN A 89 29.42 5.59 -5.07
N ASN A 90 28.71 6.18 -6.04
CA ASN A 90 28.61 5.66 -7.41
C ASN A 90 29.01 6.71 -8.46
N ASP A 91 30.18 7.34 -8.30
CA ASP A 91 30.74 8.29 -9.28
C ASP A 91 29.72 9.35 -9.77
N ASN A 92 29.06 9.98 -8.81
CA ASN A 92 28.03 11.00 -9.04
C ASN A 92 26.77 10.50 -9.79
N ARG A 93 26.49 9.19 -9.77
CA ARG A 93 25.28 8.59 -10.36
C ARG A 93 24.31 8.13 -9.28
N ILE A 94 23.02 8.36 -9.50
CA ILE A 94 21.97 7.77 -8.67
C ILE A 94 21.81 6.31 -9.07
N VAL A 95 22.22 5.39 -8.21
CA VAL A 95 21.95 3.96 -8.36
C VAL A 95 20.86 3.58 -7.36
N TRP A 96 19.71 3.16 -7.88
CA TRP A 96 18.57 2.72 -7.07
C TRP A 96 17.65 1.83 -7.91
N GLU A 97 16.83 1.02 -7.23
CA GLU A 97 15.80 0.19 -7.86
C GLU A 97 14.43 0.68 -7.40
N PRO A 98 13.65 1.39 -8.24
CA PRO A 98 12.43 2.07 -7.81
C PRO A 98 11.43 1.17 -7.08
N ARG A 99 11.19 -0.06 -7.57
CA ARG A 99 10.22 -0.99 -6.96
C ARG A 99 10.61 -1.37 -5.53
N LYS A 100 11.87 -1.76 -5.33
CA LYS A 100 12.41 -2.11 -4.00
C LYS A 100 12.61 -0.91 -3.10
N SER A 101 12.82 0.27 -3.67
CA SER A 101 13.14 1.48 -2.90
C SER A 101 11.88 2.22 -2.43
N PHE A 102 10.80 2.23 -3.23
CA PHE A 102 9.55 2.90 -2.85
C PHE A 102 8.75 2.13 -1.82
N LEU A 103 8.74 0.80 -1.86
CA LEU A 103 7.88 0.02 -0.99
C LEU A 103 8.20 0.20 0.51
N PRO A 104 9.47 0.16 0.96
CA PRO A 104 9.85 0.52 2.33
C PRO A 104 9.42 1.94 2.72
N ALA A 105 9.56 2.90 1.81
CA ALA A 105 9.19 4.29 2.06
C ALA A 105 7.67 4.47 2.23
N VAL A 106 6.87 3.89 1.34
CA VAL A 106 5.41 3.94 1.43
C VAL A 106 4.92 3.21 2.67
N PHE A 107 5.57 2.10 3.05
CA PHE A 107 5.21 1.36 4.25
C PHE A 107 5.51 2.15 5.54
N ASP A 108 6.69 2.78 5.64
CA ASP A 108 7.00 3.69 6.77
C ASP A 108 5.98 4.83 6.85
N CYS A 109 5.67 5.49 5.73
CA CYS A 109 4.63 6.52 5.67
C CYS A 109 3.29 6.01 6.21
N LEU A 110 2.83 4.85 5.73
CA LEU A 110 1.59 4.24 6.18
C LEU A 110 1.61 3.95 7.68
N CYS A 111 2.68 3.35 8.20
CA CYS A 111 2.77 2.98 9.61
C CYS A 111 2.85 4.18 10.55
N ILE A 112 3.53 5.25 10.13
CA ILE A 112 3.55 6.51 10.87
C ILE A 112 2.15 7.12 10.89
N CYS A 113 1.48 7.18 9.74
CA CYS A 113 0.16 7.81 9.64
C CYS A 113 -0.95 7.03 10.36
N VAL A 114 -0.90 5.69 10.30
CA VAL A 114 -1.98 4.83 10.82
C VAL A 114 -1.73 4.41 12.27
N PHE A 115 -0.47 4.14 12.64
CA PHE A 115 -0.12 3.59 13.96
C PHE A 115 0.78 4.51 14.79
N GLY A 116 1.23 5.65 14.25
CA GLY A 116 2.22 6.49 14.91
C GLY A 116 3.58 5.80 15.07
N LYS A 117 3.84 4.72 14.31
CA LYS A 117 5.06 3.91 14.45
C LYS A 117 5.97 4.10 13.24
N ASP A 118 7.17 4.56 13.52
CA ASP A 118 8.25 4.70 12.56
C ASP A 118 9.17 3.47 12.62
N PHE A 119 9.06 2.59 11.62
CA PHE A 119 9.87 1.38 11.53
C PHE A 119 11.28 1.64 10.98
N ARG A 120 11.51 2.82 10.38
CA ARG A 120 12.77 3.23 9.76
C ARG A 120 13.24 2.20 8.73
N LEU A 121 12.33 1.72 7.89
CA LEU A 121 12.68 0.86 6.77
C LEU A 121 13.53 1.62 5.73
N VAL A 122 13.31 2.94 5.59
CA VAL A 122 14.24 3.83 4.88
C VAL A 122 15.30 4.36 5.86
N ASN A 123 16.49 3.76 5.85
CA ASN A 123 17.52 3.97 6.87
C ASN A 123 18.88 4.40 6.29
N PRO A 124 19.03 5.63 5.77
CA PRO A 124 20.29 6.09 5.21
C PRO A 124 21.44 6.18 6.23
N ASP A 125 21.09 6.31 7.51
CA ASP A 125 22.00 6.56 8.63
C ASP A 125 22.39 5.25 9.36
N ASP A 126 21.94 4.09 8.85
CA ASP A 126 22.23 2.75 9.39
C ASP A 126 21.90 2.62 10.90
N LEU A 127 20.86 3.34 11.35
CA LEU A 127 20.41 3.32 12.74
C LEU A 127 19.77 1.97 13.11
N PRO A 128 19.78 1.55 14.39
CA PRO A 128 19.12 0.32 14.80
C PRO A 128 17.64 0.33 14.40
N ILE A 129 17.21 -0.67 13.65
CA ILE A 129 15.81 -0.78 13.21
C ILE A 129 14.95 -1.14 14.45
N THR A 130 13.74 -0.59 14.56
CA THR A 130 12.88 -0.84 15.74
C THR A 130 12.38 -2.28 15.80
N ASP A 131 12.20 -2.83 17.00
CA ASP A 131 11.63 -4.18 17.20
C ASP A 131 10.38 -4.44 16.35
N GLY A 132 10.41 -5.60 15.66
CA GLY A 132 9.39 -6.07 14.72
C GLY A 132 9.60 -5.65 13.26
N SER A 133 10.60 -4.83 12.95
CA SER A 133 10.90 -4.41 11.58
C SER A 133 11.46 -5.52 10.70
N GLN A 134 12.24 -6.44 11.26
CA GLN A 134 12.87 -7.52 10.49
C GLN A 134 11.83 -8.46 9.86
N GLY A 135 10.84 -8.91 10.64
CA GLY A 135 9.74 -9.71 10.12
C GLY A 135 8.83 -8.95 9.13
N ILE A 136 8.76 -7.62 9.24
CA ILE A 136 8.05 -6.78 8.26
C ILE A 136 8.84 -6.69 6.95
N THR A 137 10.16 -6.51 7.02
CA THR A 137 11.03 -6.50 5.84
C THR A 137 10.94 -7.84 5.09
N GLU A 138 11.02 -8.96 5.81
CA GLU A 138 10.86 -10.30 5.25
C GLU A 138 9.48 -10.46 4.58
N ALA A 139 8.40 -10.05 5.24
CA ALA A 139 7.05 -10.10 4.66
C ALA A 139 6.90 -9.20 3.41
N ILE A 140 7.59 -8.06 3.36
CA ILE A 140 7.62 -7.15 2.22
C ILE A 140 8.37 -7.78 1.04
N GLU A 141 9.50 -8.44 1.31
CA GLU A 141 10.27 -9.20 0.31
C GLU A 141 9.47 -10.38 -0.25
N ASP A 142 8.76 -11.12 0.60
CA ASP A 142 7.85 -12.19 0.19
C ASP A 142 6.68 -11.66 -0.65
N LEU A 143 6.07 -10.54 -0.25
CA LEU A 143 4.98 -9.93 -1.00
C LEU A 143 5.42 -9.47 -2.39
N THR A 144 6.60 -8.87 -2.50
CA THR A 144 7.13 -8.35 -3.78
C THR A 144 7.57 -9.47 -4.71
N SER A 145 8.32 -10.45 -4.20
CA SER A 145 8.75 -11.61 -4.98
C SER A 145 7.57 -12.50 -5.39
N GLY A 146 6.57 -12.66 -4.53
CA GLY A 146 5.33 -13.38 -4.84
C GLY A 146 4.48 -12.67 -5.91
N ALA A 147 4.41 -11.33 -5.87
CA ALA A 147 3.73 -10.54 -6.91
C ALA A 147 4.42 -10.67 -8.27
N ASP A 148 5.76 -10.70 -8.31
CA ASP A 148 6.51 -10.93 -9.54
C ASP A 148 6.21 -12.31 -10.15
N HIS A 149 5.97 -13.34 -9.32
CA HIS A 149 5.62 -14.67 -9.81
C HIS A 149 4.22 -14.72 -10.47
N ILE A 150 3.27 -13.93 -9.97
CA ILE A 150 1.91 -13.83 -10.54
C ILE A 150 1.91 -13.03 -11.83
N LEU A 151 2.66 -11.92 -11.89
CA LEU A 151 2.67 -11.01 -13.03
C LEU A 151 3.50 -11.50 -14.23
N THR A 152 4.48 -12.39 -14.01
CA THR A 152 5.28 -13.00 -15.10
C THR A 152 4.57 -14.15 -15.81
N ARG A 153 3.38 -14.56 -15.33
CA ARG A 153 2.56 -15.62 -15.92
C ARG A 153 1.29 -15.12 -16.61
N VAL A 154 1.15 -13.81 -16.79
CA VAL A 154 0.05 -13.16 -17.53
C VAL A 154 0.56 -12.66 -18.87
#